data_AF-A0A1E7N975-F1
#
_entry.id   AF-A0A1E7N975-F1
#
_cell.length_a   1.000
_cell.length_b   1.000
_cell.length_c   1.000
_cell.angle_alpha   90.00
_cell.angle_beta   90.00
_cell.angle_gamma   90.00
#
_symmetry.space_group_name_H-M   'P 1'
#
loop_
_entity.id
_entity.type
_entity.pdbx_description
1 polymer ?
#
loop_
_entity_poly.entity_id
_entity_poly.type
_entity_poly.pdbx_seq_one_letter_code
_entity_poly.pdbx_strand_id
1 'polypeptide(L)'
;MVHHGGNNSFTECLHAGVPALVLPFSSDQFAIAHDAERAAAGRCLDPNTLTPAAAGHAVAALLADRAHGTAALGVRLRPHGPARAASALLRCMPSRR
;
A
#
# COMPACT_ATOMS: atom_id res chain seq x y z
N MET A 1 4.13 -4.81 -6.30
CA MET A 1 4.39 -3.60 -7.13
C MET A 1 5.63 -2.91 -6.60
N VAL A 2 6.51 -2.42 -7.47
CA VAL A 2 7.63 -1.56 -7.07
C VAL A 2 7.21 -0.11 -7.28
N HIS A 3 7.27 0.73 -6.25
CA HIS A 3 6.89 2.15 -6.37
C HIS A 3 7.61 3.04 -5.35
N HIS A 4 7.51 4.35 -5.54
CA HIS A 4 8.22 5.35 -4.75
C HIS A 4 7.58 5.68 -3.39
N GLY A 5 6.51 5.00 -2.99
CA GLY A 5 5.78 5.33 -1.75
C GLY A 5 4.61 6.30 -1.90
N GLY A 6 4.17 6.63 -3.14
CA GLY A 6 2.96 7.43 -3.33
C GLY A 6 1.70 6.77 -2.75
N ASN A 7 0.85 7.55 -2.07
CA ASN A 7 -0.34 7.06 -1.37
C ASN A 7 -1.35 6.33 -2.28
N ASN A 8 -1.55 6.82 -3.51
CA ASN A 8 -2.46 6.18 -4.47
C ASN A 8 -1.98 4.77 -4.83
N SER A 9 -0.72 4.64 -5.24
CA SER A 9 -0.14 3.34 -5.59
C SER A 9 -0.11 2.37 -4.42
N PHE A 10 0.13 2.85 -3.20
CA PHE A 10 0.04 1.99 -2.01
C PHE A 10 -1.40 1.50 -1.77
N THR A 11 -2.38 2.39 -1.92
CA THR A 11 -3.81 2.02 -1.82
C THR A 11 -4.20 0.99 -2.88
N GLU A 12 -3.72 1.15 -4.12
CA GLU A 12 -3.92 0.18 -5.21
C GLU A 12 -3.29 -1.19 -4.89
N CYS A 13 -2.07 -1.22 -4.33
CA CYS A 13 -1.43 -2.44 -3.87
C CYS A 13 -2.29 -3.18 -2.84
N LEU A 14 -2.74 -2.45 -1.82
CA LEU A 14 -3.59 -3.00 -0.77
C LEU A 14 -4.91 -3.51 -1.32
N HIS A 15 -5.57 -2.74 -2.20
CA HIS A 15 -6.83 -3.12 -2.82
C HIS A 15 -6.71 -4.39 -3.67
N ALA A 16 -5.63 -4.51 -4.45
CA ALA A 16 -5.34 -5.67 -5.29
C ALA A 16 -4.77 -6.87 -4.50
N GLY A 17 -4.41 -6.68 -3.23
CA GLY A 17 -3.75 -7.69 -2.41
C GLY A 17 -2.31 -8.00 -2.84
N VAL A 18 -1.65 -7.06 -3.52
CA VAL A 18 -0.31 -7.21 -4.08
C VAL A 18 0.73 -6.59 -3.12
N PRO A 19 1.78 -7.31 -2.70
CA PRO A 19 2.82 -6.75 -1.84
C PRO A 19 3.65 -5.66 -2.53
N ALA A 20 4.11 -4.67 -1.76
CA ALA A 20 4.86 -3.52 -2.26
C ALA A 20 6.37 -3.61 -1.97
N LEU A 21 7.20 -3.23 -2.95
CA LEU A 21 8.57 -2.79 -2.69
C LEU A 21 8.58 -1.27 -2.80
N VAL A 22 8.78 -0.61 -1.66
CA VAL A 22 8.71 0.86 -1.54
C VAL A 22 10.13 1.44 -1.58
N LEU A 23 10.33 2.43 -2.45
CA LEU A 23 11.60 3.12 -2.67
C LEU A 23 11.40 4.64 -2.45
N PRO A 24 11.32 5.11 -1.19
CA PRO A 24 10.93 6.48 -0.89
C PRO A 24 12.04 7.49 -1.20
N PHE A 25 11.67 8.59 -1.85
CA PHE A 25 12.56 9.71 -2.17
C PHE A 25 12.28 10.97 -1.34
N SER A 26 11.02 11.22 -0.93
CA SER A 26 10.66 12.47 -0.24
C SER A 26 9.33 12.42 0.52
N SER A 27 9.11 13.43 1.36
CA SER A 27 7.79 13.77 1.93
C SER A 27 7.13 12.62 2.70
N ASP A 28 5.85 12.36 2.44
CA ASP A 28 5.02 11.33 3.06
C ASP A 28 5.36 9.91 2.61
N GLN A 29 6.21 9.73 1.61
CA GLN A 29 6.61 8.42 1.11
C GLN A 29 7.32 7.58 2.18
N PHE A 30 8.03 8.22 3.10
CA PHE A 30 8.66 7.54 4.25
C PHE A 30 7.63 7.03 5.25
N ALA A 31 6.52 7.75 5.44
CA ALA A 31 5.42 7.27 6.28
C ALA A 31 4.71 6.07 5.63
N ILE A 32 4.49 6.13 4.31
CA ILE A 32 3.93 5.01 3.54
C ILE A 32 4.86 3.79 3.58
N ALA A 33 6.17 4.00 3.43
CA ALA A 33 7.16 2.93 3.54
C ALA A 33 7.13 2.25 4.91
N HIS A 34 7.11 3.05 5.98
CA HIS A 34 6.99 2.55 7.35
C HIS A 34 5.68 1.77 7.56
N ASP A 35 4.56 2.30 7.07
CA ASP A 35 3.25 1.66 7.19
C ASP A 35 3.16 0.36 6.39
N ALA A 36 3.81 0.29 5.22
CA ALA A 36 3.90 -0.92 4.42
C ALA A 36 4.61 -2.05 5.18
N GLU A 37 5.73 -1.76 5.84
CA GLU A 37 6.45 -2.74 6.65
C GLU A 37 5.65 -3.13 7.90
N ARG A 38 5.11 -2.14 8.63
CA ARG A 38 4.31 -2.36 9.84
C ARG A 38 3.08 -3.23 9.58
N ALA A 39 2.44 -3.08 8.42
CA ALA A 39 1.26 -3.85 8.04
C ALA A 39 1.59 -5.22 7.41
N ALA A 40 2.87 -5.61 7.34
CA ALA A 40 3.33 -6.76 6.57
C ALA A 40 2.80 -6.74 5.12
N ALA A 41 2.70 -5.54 4.55
CA ALA A 41 2.16 -5.28 3.23
C ALA A 41 3.25 -5.03 2.17
N GLY A 42 4.50 -4.93 2.60
CA GLY A 42 5.63 -4.69 1.72
C GLY A 42 6.96 -4.59 2.46
N ARG A 43 7.99 -4.21 1.71
CA ARG A 43 9.35 -3.93 2.18
C ARG A 43 9.79 -2.56 1.70
N CYS A 44 10.59 -1.87 2.50
CA CYS A 44 11.23 -0.63 2.11
C CYS A 44 12.72 -0.86 1.82
N LEU A 45 13.26 -0.22 0.78
CA LEU A 45 14.70 -0.11 0.55
C LEU A 45 15.06 1.35 0.26
N ASP A 46 16.26 1.76 0.65
CA ASP A 46 16.79 3.08 0.29
C ASP A 46 17.14 3.13 -1.20
N PRO A 47 16.48 3.99 -2.01
CA PRO A 47 16.76 4.07 -3.43
C PRO A 47 18.16 4.60 -3.75
N ASN A 48 18.80 5.35 -2.85
CA ASN A 48 20.12 5.95 -3.11
C ASN A 48 21.26 4.94 -3.03
N THR A 49 21.03 3.82 -2.35
CA THR A 49 22.00 2.74 -2.15
C THR A 49 21.55 1.42 -2.78
N LEU A 50 20.42 1.44 -3.51
CA LEU A 50 19.83 0.25 -4.12
C LEU A 50 20.72 -0.30 -5.24
N THR A 51 20.99 -1.60 -5.18
CA THR A 51 21.65 -2.34 -6.26
C THR A 51 20.65 -3.22 -7.01
N PRO A 52 20.91 -3.56 -8.28
CA PRO A 52 20.06 -4.51 -9.02
C PRO A 52 19.89 -5.86 -8.32
N ALA A 53 20.95 -6.37 -7.68
CA ALA A 53 20.92 -7.62 -6.92
C ALA A 53 20.00 -7.50 -5.70
N ALA A 54 20.12 -6.41 -4.93
CA ALA A 54 19.25 -6.17 -3.76
C ALA A 54 17.78 -6.02 -4.17
N ALA A 55 17.50 -5.31 -5.27
CA ALA A 55 16.15 -5.19 -5.82
C ALA A 55 15.57 -6.56 -6.22
N GLY A 56 16.36 -7.37 -6.94
CA GLY A 56 15.96 -8.72 -7.35
C GLY A 56 15.65 -9.63 -6.15
N HIS A 57 16.50 -9.62 -5.13
CA HIS A 57 16.29 -10.40 -3.91
C HIS A 57 15.04 -9.94 -3.15
N ALA A 58 14.78 -8.63 -3.08
CA ALA A 58 13.60 -8.11 -2.42
C ALA A 58 12.31 -8.50 -3.13
N VAL A 59 12.28 -8.41 -4.47
CA VAL A 59 11.12 -8.85 -5.27
C VAL A 59 10.92 -10.37 -5.15
N ALA A 60 11.99 -11.17 -5.24
CA ALA A 60 11.90 -12.61 -5.08
C ALA A 60 11.33 -13.01 -3.71
N ALA A 61 11.78 -12.34 -2.63
CA ALA A 61 11.25 -12.56 -1.29
C ALA A 61 9.75 -12.19 -1.19
N LEU A 62 9.35 -11.06 -1.77
CA LEU A 62 7.93 -10.63 -1.80
C LEU A 62 7.02 -11.62 -2.54
N LEU A 63 7.53 -12.27 -3.59
CA LEU A 63 6.78 -13.25 -4.37
C LEU A 63 6.75 -14.65 -3.74
N ALA A 64 7.84 -15.05 -3.08
CA ALA A 64 7.95 -16.36 -2.45
C ALA A 64 7.12 -16.46 -1.16
N ASP A 65 7.03 -15.35 -0.43
CA ASP A 65 6.34 -15.33 0.85
C ASP A 65 4.84 -15.06 0.66
N ARG A 66 4.06 -16.15 0.70
CA ARG A 66 2.59 -16.11 0.71
C ARG A 66 2.01 -15.53 2.01
N ALA A 67 2.82 -15.27 3.04
CA ALA A 67 2.39 -14.74 4.32
C ALA A 67 2.32 -13.21 4.37
N HIS A 68 2.69 -12.49 3.29
CA HIS A 68 2.40 -11.07 3.20
C HIS A 68 0.89 -10.85 3.40
N GLY A 69 0.54 -10.11 4.46
CA GLY A 69 -0.84 -9.89 4.88
C GLY A 69 -1.69 -9.14 3.84
N THR A 70 -1.10 -8.76 2.70
CA THR A 70 -1.75 -8.01 1.62
C THR A 70 -2.99 -8.69 1.08
N ALA A 71 -3.01 -10.01 0.89
CA ALA A 71 -4.20 -10.70 0.39
C ALA A 71 -5.39 -10.54 1.37
N ALA A 72 -5.14 -10.74 2.66
CA ALA A 72 -6.14 -10.56 3.71
C ALA A 72 -6.54 -9.07 3.86
N LEU A 73 -5.57 -8.15 3.76
CA LEU A 73 -5.84 -6.71 3.75
C LEU A 73 -6.72 -6.32 2.57
N GLY A 74 -6.47 -6.84 1.37
CA GLY A 74 -7.29 -6.57 0.18
C GLY A 74 -8.72 -7.07 0.33
N VAL A 75 -8.93 -8.26 0.93
CA VAL A 75 -10.28 -8.73 1.30
C VAL A 75 -10.96 -7.74 2.27
N ARG A 76 -10.24 -7.28 3.30
CA ARG A 76 -10.77 -6.36 4.31
C ARG A 76 -11.07 -4.97 3.77
N LEU A 77 -10.27 -4.46 2.83
CA LEU A 77 -10.32 -3.06 2.38
C LEU A 77 -11.26 -2.84 1.19
N ARG A 78 -11.47 -3.84 0.32
CA ARG A 78 -12.36 -3.73 -0.86
C ARG A 78 -13.77 -3.18 -0.55
N PRO A 79 -14.43 -3.55 0.57
CA PRO A 79 -15.74 -2.98 0.94
C PRO A 79 -15.70 -1.50 1.37
N HIS A 80 -14.52 -0.92 1.60
CA HIS A 80 -14.32 0.45 2.09
C HIS A 80 -14.11 1.47 0.96
N GLY A 81 -14.84 1.32 -0.14
CA GLY A 81 -14.73 2.17 -1.33
C GLY A 81 -15.53 3.48 -1.28
N PRO A 82 -15.50 4.27 -2.38
CA PRO A 82 -16.13 5.58 -2.46
C PRO A 82 -17.65 5.54 -2.23
N ALA A 83 -18.34 4.47 -2.63
CA ALA A 83 -19.78 4.32 -2.39
C ALA A 83 -20.14 4.30 -0.89
N ARG A 84 -19.30 3.66 -0.07
CA ARG A 84 -19.46 3.64 1.40
C ARG A 84 -19.24 5.04 1.98
N ALA A 85 -18.18 5.72 1.54
CA ALA A 85 -17.87 7.08 1.98
C ALA A 85 -19.00 8.06 1.62
N ALA A 86 -19.45 8.05 0.36
CA ALA A 86 -20.57 8.87 -0.11
C ALA A 86 -21.84 8.58 0.69
N SER A 87 -22.18 7.31 0.91
CA SER A 87 -23.34 6.93 1.73
C SER A 87 -23.23 7.43 3.18
N ALA A 88 -22.03 7.41 3.77
CA ALA A 88 -21.79 7.95 5.11
C ALA A 88 -21.94 9.47 5.15
N LEU A 89 -21.39 10.18 4.16
CA LEU A 89 -21.53 11.63 4.05
C LEU A 89 -22.99 12.06 3.90
N LEU A 90 -23.74 11.42 3.00
CA LEU A 90 -25.15 11.72 2.75
C LEU A 90 -26.03 11.54 3.98
N ARG A 91 -25.71 10.58 4.88
CA ARG A 91 -26.42 10.42 6.16
C ARG A 91 -26.15 11.54 7.15
N CYS A 92 -24.98 12.16 7.09
CA CYS A 92 -24.59 13.23 8.02
C CYS A 92 -24.91 14.63 7.48
N MET A 93 -25.15 14.77 6.18
CA MET A 93 -25.50 16.05 5.58
C MET A 93 -26.97 16.39 5.88
N PRO A 94 -27.27 17.57 6.43
CA PRO A 94 -28.64 18.02 6.61
C PRO A 94 -29.32 18.15 5.25
N SER A 95 -30.61 17.79 5.17
CA SER A 95 -31.43 18.00 3.98
C SER A 95 -31.36 19.48 3.61
N ARG A 96 -30.83 19.79 2.42
CA ARG A 96 -30.92 21.15 1.86
C ARG A 96 -32.40 21.48 1.71
N ARG A 97 -32.89 22.39 2.55
CA ARG A 97 -34.20 23.05 2.36
C ARG A 97 -34.08 24.06 1.23
#